data_AF-A0A355REQ2-F1
#
_entry.id   AF-A0A355REQ2-F1
#
_cell.length_a   1.000
_cell.length_b   1.000
_cell.length_c   1.000
_cell.angle_alpha   90.00
_cell.angle_beta   90.00
_cell.angle_gamma   90.00
#
_symmetry.space_group_name_H-M   'P 1'
#
loop_
_entity.id
_entity.type
_entity.pdbx_description
1 polymer ?
#
loop_
_entity_poly.entity_id
_entity_poly.type
_entity_poly.pdbx_seq_one_letter_code
_entity_poly.pdbx_strand_id
1 'polypeptide(L)' 'AAAEIGAYGSRLCMLEGFVGHAEQCNLRVRRYGGQNVPYGAAAE' A
#
# COMPACT_ATOMS: atom_id res chain seq x y z
N ALA A 1 3.13 -12.29 -4.60
CA ALA A 1 1.71 -12.03 -4.92
C ALA A 1 1.09 -10.96 -4.03
N ALA A 2 0.77 -11.20 -2.75
CA ALA A 2 0.02 -10.25 -1.93
C ALA A 2 0.72 -8.90 -1.70
N ALA A 3 2.04 -8.90 -1.47
CA ALA A 3 2.82 -7.67 -1.29
C ALA A 3 2.93 -6.87 -2.60
N GLU A 4 3.23 -7.54 -3.71
CA GLU A 4 3.35 -6.93 -5.04
C GLU A 4 2.05 -6.27 -5.50
N ILE A 5 0.91 -6.99 -5.46
CA ILE A 5 -0.40 -6.43 -5.80
C ILE A 5 -0.77 -5.30 -4.82
N GLY A 6 -0.42 -5.45 -3.54
CA GLY A 6 -0.60 -4.41 -2.53
C GLY A 6 0.18 -3.13 -2.87
N ALA A 7 1.42 -3.24 -3.35
CA ALA A 7 2.22 -2.08 -3.71
C ALA A 7 1.61 -1.31 -4.89
N TYR A 8 1.15 -2.02 -5.92
CA TYR A 8 0.41 -1.40 -7.03
C TYR A 8 -0.89 -0.73 -6.58
N GLY A 9 -1.71 -1.43 -5.80
CA GLY A 9 -2.97 -0.89 -5.28
C GLY A 9 -2.76 0.34 -4.39
N SER A 10 -1.74 0.32 -3.53
CA SER A 10 -1.34 1.46 -2.70
C SER A 10 -1.05 2.70 -3.55
N ARG A 11 -0.18 2.57 -4.57
CA ARG A 11 0.16 3.69 -5.46
C ARG A 11 -1.07 4.25 -6.19
N LEU A 12 -1.91 3.38 -6.75
CA LEU A 12 -3.12 3.80 -7.46
C LEU A 12 -4.10 4.53 -6.54
N CYS A 13 -4.40 3.96 -5.37
CA CYS A 13 -5.29 4.60 -4.39
C CYS A 13 -4.74 5.95 -3.90
N MET A 14 -3.42 6.10 -3.77
CA MET A 14 -2.82 7.39 -3.41
C MET A 14 -2.96 8.45 -4.52
N LEU A 15 -2.90 8.06 -5.79
CA LEU A 15 -3.18 8.96 -6.92
C LEU A 15 -4.65 9.39 -6.95
N GLU A 16 -5.56 8.51 -6.55
CA GLU A 16 -7.01 8.76 -6.53
C GLU A 16 -7.47 9.52 -5.27
N GLY A 17 -6.59 9.72 -4.28
CA GLY A 17 -6.93 10.33 -2.99
C GLY A 17 -7.64 9.38 -2.01
N PHE A 18 -7.68 8.08 -2.30
CA PHE A 18 -8.32 7.05 -1.48
C PHE A 18 -7.38 6.50 -0.39
N VAL A 19 -6.99 7.36 0.54
CA VAL A 19 -6.00 7.04 1.60
C VAL A 19 -6.38 5.79 2.41
N GLY A 20 -7.66 5.60 2.76
CA GLY A 20 -8.10 4.42 3.52
C GLY A 20 -7.92 3.10 2.76
N HIS A 21 -8.17 3.09 1.46
CA HIS A 21 -7.94 1.91 0.60
C HIS A 21 -6.44 1.66 0.43
N ALA A 22 -5.65 2.72 0.23
CA ALA A 22 -4.19 2.61 0.18
C ALA A 22 -3.63 1.99 1.46
N GLU A 23 -4.19 2.32 2.64
CA GLU A 23 -3.75 1.72 3.90
C GLU A 23 -4.10 0.24 4.03
N GLN A 24 -5.23 -0.21 3.49
CA GLN A 24 -5.53 -1.64 3.41
C GLN A 24 -4.50 -2.39 2.55
N CYS A 25 -4.08 -1.78 1.45
CA CYS A 25 -2.98 -2.29 0.63
C CYS A 25 -1.65 -2.28 1.40
N ASN A 26 -1.32 -1.18 2.08
CA ASN A 26 -0.09 -1.01 2.85
C ASN A 26 0.03 -2.02 4.00
N LEU A 27 -1.07 -2.43 4.63
CA LEU A 27 -1.05 -3.51 5.63
C LEU A 27 -0.49 -4.82 5.05
N ARG A 28 -0.83 -5.14 3.80
CA ARG A 28 -0.33 -6.34 3.12
C ARG A 28 1.14 -6.20 2.74
N VAL A 29 1.54 -5.01 2.30
CA VAL A 29 2.94 -4.67 1.99
C VAL A 29 3.81 -4.78 3.25
N ARG A 30 3.39 -4.19 4.37
CA ARG A 30 4.09 -4.30 5.66
C ARG A 30 4.18 -5.75 6.12
N ARG A 31 3.05 -6.48 6.12
CA ARG A 31 2.98 -7.84 6.69
C ARG A 31 3.70 -8.90 5.86
N TYR A 32 3.57 -8.84 4.53
CA TYR A 32 4.05 -9.90 3.63
C TYR A 32 5.24 -9.47 2.77
N GLY A 33 5.47 -8.17 2.60
CA GLY A 33 6.63 -7.62 1.88
C GLY A 33 7.76 -7.17 2.80
N GLY A 34 7.50 -7.02 4.11
CA GLY A 34 8.51 -6.56 5.07
C GLY A 34 8.91 -5.09 4.89
N GLN A 35 8.23 -4.36 4.01
CA GLN A 35 8.51 -2.95 3.73
C GLN A 35 7.72 -2.05 4.69
N ASN A 36 8.41 -1.13 5.35
CA ASN A 36 7.78 -0.18 6.24
C ASN A 36 7.26 1.03 5.46
N VAL A 37 5.97 1.03 5.15
CA VAL A 37 5.31 2.16 4.48
C VAL A 37 4.70 3.07 5.56
N PRO A 38 5.01 4.38 5.61
CA PRO A 38 4.35 5.30 6.53
C PRO A 38 2.83 5.36 6.31
N TYR A 39 2.08 5.73 7.34
CA TYR A 39 0.64 5.92 7.20
C TYR A 39 0.35 7.08 6.23
N GLY A 40 -0.53 6.85 5.26
CA GLY A 40 -0.90 7.84 4.25
C GLY A 40 0.19 8.08 3.20
N ALA A 41 1.14 7.15 3.06
CA ALA A 41 2.14 7.16 2.01
C ALA A 41 1.91 6.01 1.01
N ALA A 42 2.35 6.21 -0.22
CA ALA A 42 2.37 5.15 -1.22
C ALA A 42 3.52 4.17 -0.95
N ALA A 43 3.30 2.90 -1.23
CA ALA A 43 4.35 1.89 -1.25
C ALA A 43 5.25 2.05 -2.49
N GLU A 44 6.56 1.81 -2.34
CA GLU A 44 7.51 1.71 -3.46
C GLU A 44 7.23 0.52 -4.38
#